data_AF-A0A3P6GA21-F1
#
_entry.id   AF-A0A3P6GA21-F1
#
_cell.length_a   1.000
_cell.length_b   1.000
_cell.length_c   1.000
_cell.angle_alpha   90.00
_cell.angle_beta   90.00
_cell.angle_gamma   90.00
#
_symmetry.space_group_name_H-M   'P 1'
#
loop_
_entity.id
_entity.type
_entity.pdbx_description
1 polymer ?
#
loop_
_entity_poly.entity_id
_entity_poly.type
_entity_poly.pdbx_seq_one_letter_code
_entity_poly.pdbx_strand_id
1 'polypeptide(L)' 'MDAFRSMMHDDMMVGAFSHSTAVGKLRKDLPDVPSDARQEFPRYSLDEAEAVCYYYLRQRLVRREVFSEENWKKIILFG' A
#
# COMPACT_ATOMS: atom_id res chain seq x y z
N MET A 1 -10.76 7.81 27.91
CA MET A 1 -10.79 6.71 26.93
C MET A 1 -9.66 7.01 25.98
N ASP A 2 -8.58 6.23 26.05
CA ASP A 2 -7.39 6.51 25.25
C ASP A 2 -7.66 6.13 23.79
N ALA A 3 -7.19 6.98 22.87
CA ALA A 3 -7.41 6.78 21.43
C ALA A 3 -6.59 5.60 20.87
N PHE A 4 -5.57 5.14 21.61
CA PHE A 4 -4.67 4.07 21.21
C PHE A 4 -4.49 3.09 22.36
N ARG A 5 -4.45 1.79 22.03
CA ARG A 5 -4.04 0.74 22.95
C ARG A 5 -2.51 0.62 22.89
N SER A 6 -1.85 0.60 24.05
CA SER A 6 -0.40 0.39 24.14
C SER A 6 0.00 -0.96 23.54
N MET A 7 1.05 -0.95 22.71
CA MET A 7 1.66 -2.15 22.12
C MET A 7 2.93 -2.59 22.83
N MET A 8 3.35 -1.90 23.89
CA MET A 8 4.64 -2.11 24.56
C MET A 8 4.75 -3.43 25.35
N HIS A 9 3.63 -4.10 25.64
CA HIS A 9 3.57 -5.24 26.56
C HIS A 9 2.65 -6.37 26.07
N ASP A 10 2.18 -6.30 24.83
CA ASP A 10 1.23 -7.26 24.27
C ASP A 10 1.85 -7.91 23.03
N ASP A 11 2.47 -9.07 23.24
CA ASP A 11 3.34 -9.76 22.28
C ASP A 11 2.61 -10.20 20.99
N MET A 12 1.28 -10.10 20.93
CA MET A 12 0.45 -10.58 19.82
C MET A 12 -0.39 -9.49 19.15
N MET A 13 -0.10 -8.20 19.37
CA MET A 13 -0.85 -7.10 18.77
C MET A 13 -0.33 -6.71 17.38
N VAL A 14 -1.24 -6.64 16.40
CA VAL A 14 -0.96 -6.13 15.05
C VAL A 14 -1.85 -4.92 14.76
N GLY A 15 -1.23 -3.76 14.55
CA GLY A 15 -1.90 -2.55 14.07
C GLY A 15 -1.71 -2.38 12.57
N ALA A 16 -2.78 -2.04 11.85
CA ALA A 16 -2.71 -1.73 10.41
C ALA A 16 -3.21 -0.30 10.17
N PHE A 17 -2.46 0.46 9.38
CA PHE A 17 -2.82 1.83 9.01
C PHE A 17 -2.91 1.94 7.49
N SER A 18 -4.03 2.48 7.01
CA SER A 18 -4.15 2.86 5.60
C SER A 18 -3.64 4.28 5.41
N HIS A 19 -2.80 4.49 4.40
CA HIS A 19 -2.39 5.82 3.93
C HIS A 19 -3.49 6.54 3.10
N SER A 20 -4.76 6.23 3.35
CA SER A 20 -5.88 6.91 2.70
C SER A 20 -5.88 8.40 3.08
N THR A 21 -6.02 9.28 2.10
CA THR A 21 -6.10 10.74 2.29
C THR A 21 -7.27 11.20 3.15
N ALA A 22 -8.23 10.31 3.43
CA ALA A 22 -9.43 10.57 4.23
C ALA A 22 -9.17 10.75 5.73
N VAL A 23 -8.05 10.21 6.24
CA VAL A 23 -7.67 10.32 7.65
C VAL A 23 -6.24 10.85 7.62
N GLY A 24 -6.06 12.12 7.97
CA GLY A 24 -4.81 12.86 7.76
C GLY A 24 -3.54 12.10 8.17
N LYS A 25 -2.40 12.46 7.58
CA LYS A 25 -1.12 11.77 7.76
C LYS A 25 -0.85 11.47 9.24
N LEU A 26 -0.85 10.18 9.59
CA LEU A 26 -0.49 9.73 10.91
C LEU A 26 0.96 10.13 11.20
N ARG A 27 1.24 10.57 12.42
CA ARG A 27 2.61 10.91 12.81
C ARG A 27 3.49 9.67 12.72
N LYS A 28 4.72 9.89 12.23
CA LYS A 28 5.77 8.88 12.27
C LYS A 28 6.19 8.51 13.67
N ASP A 29 5.76 9.18 14.72
CA ASP A 29 6.01 8.69 16.07
C ASP A 29 4.65 8.54 16.74
N LEU A 30 4.26 7.28 16.95
CA LEU A 30 3.06 6.93 17.70
C LEU A 30 3.48 6.70 19.15
N PRO A 31 2.73 7.21 20.13
CA PRO A 31 2.96 6.85 21.52
C PRO A 31 2.74 5.36 21.72
N ASP A 32 3.53 4.76 22.59
CA ASP A 32 3.37 3.36 23.04
C ASP A 32 3.45 2.30 21.93
N VAL A 33 4.19 2.60 20.85
CA VAL A 33 4.54 1.65 19.78
C VAL A 33 6.07 1.48 19.75
N PRO A 34 6.59 0.24 19.79
CA PRO A 34 8.03 0.00 19.66
C PRO A 34 8.61 0.57 18.36
N SER A 35 9.85 1.05 18.40
CA SER A 35 10.50 1.70 17.24
C SER A 35 10.71 0.77 16.04
N ASP A 36 10.82 -0.53 16.30
CA ASP A 36 11.05 -1.61 15.33
C ASP A 36 9.75 -2.33 14.91
N ALA A 37 8.59 -1.95 15.45
CA ALA A 37 7.30 -2.56 15.11
C ALA A 37 6.81 -2.20 13.70
N ARG A 38 7.53 -1.36 12.96
CA ARG A 38 7.14 -0.92 11.62
C ARG A 38 7.62 -1.84 10.53
N GLN A 39 6.65 -2.43 9.84
CA GLN A 39 6.84 -3.11 8.57
C GLN A 39 6.27 -2.22 7.46
N GLU A 40 7.13 -1.69 6.58
CA GLU A 40 6.67 -1.06 5.35
C GLU A 40 6.33 -2.14 4.32
N PHE A 41 5.11 -2.08 3.79
CA PHE A 41 4.68 -2.96 2.70
C PHE A 41 4.79 -2.21 1.38
N PRO A 42 5.49 -2.75 0.37
CA PRO A 42 5.45 -2.18 -0.98
C PRO A 42 4.02 -2.25 -1.51
N ARG A 43 3.64 -1.29 -2.37
CA ARG A 43 2.28 -1.23 -2.90
C ARG A 43 1.94 -2.43 -3.80
N TYR A 44 2.91 -2.91 -4.56
CA TYR A 44 2.83 -4.10 -5.42
C TYR A 44 4.23 -4.51 -5.87
N SER A 45 4.39 -5.76 -6.29
CA SER A 45 5.54 -6.24 -7.08
C SER A 45 5.32 -5.96 -8.58
N LEU A 46 6.38 -6.12 -9.39
CA LEU A 46 6.25 -5.99 -10.85
C LEU A 46 5.30 -7.06 -11.44
N ASP A 47 5.35 -8.27 -10.90
CA ASP A 47 4.50 -9.39 -11.35
C ASP A 47 3.03 -9.15 -11.01
N GLU A 48 2.75 -8.62 -9.81
CA GLU A 48 1.39 -8.22 -9.40
C GLU A 48 0.86 -7.11 -10.29
N ALA A 49 1.71 -6.13 -10.60
CA ALA A 49 1.37 -5.03 -11.47
C ALA A 49 1.05 -5.52 -12.89
N GLU A 50 1.87 -6.43 -13.45
CA GLU A 50 1.63 -7.08 -14.74
C GLU A 50 0.31 -7.86 -14.76
N ALA A 51 0.03 -8.65 -13.73
CA ALA A 51 -1.20 -9.43 -13.63
C ALA A 51 -2.45 -8.53 -13.63
N VAL A 52 -2.41 -7.39 -12.91
CA VAL A 52 -3.49 -6.39 -12.92
C VAL A 52 -3.64 -5.74 -14.29
N CYS A 53 -2.52 -5.45 -14.96
CA CYS A 53 -2.52 -4.90 -16.32
C CYS A 53 -3.22 -5.85 -17.31
N TYR A 54 -2.88 -7.13 -17.28
CA TYR A 54 -3.56 -8.15 -18.10
C TYR A 54 -5.03 -8.29 -17.75
N TYR A 55 -5.37 -8.22 -16.46
CA TYR A 55 -6.76 -8.26 -16.01
C TYR A 55 -7.59 -7.10 -16.60
N TYR A 56 -7.08 -5.85 -16.54
CA TYR A 56 -7.78 -4.68 -17.08
C TYR A 56 -7.93 -4.70 -18.60
N LEU A 57 -6.91 -5.17 -19.31
CA LEU A 57 -6.99 -5.37 -20.76
C LEU A 57 -8.05 -6.42 -21.13
N ARG A 58 -8.07 -7.55 -20.42
CA ARG A 58 -9.04 -8.63 -20.66
C ARG A 58 -10.48 -8.18 -20.39
N GLN A 59 -10.70 -7.41 -19.33
CA GLN A 59 -12.01 -6.88 -18.96
C GLN A 59 -12.42 -5.64 -19.76
N ARG A 60 -11.58 -5.17 -20.70
CA ARG A 60 -11.79 -3.95 -21.49
C ARG A 60 -12.02 -2.70 -20.62
N LEU A 61 -11.47 -2.69 -19.40
CA LEU A 61 -11.54 -1.55 -18.48
C LEU A 61 -10.58 -0.42 -18.90
N VAL A 62 -9.60 -0.74 -19.74
CA VAL A 62 -8.60 0.20 -20.28
C VAL A 62 -8.44 0.00 -21.78
N ARG A 63 -8.22 1.10 -22.51
CA ARG A 63 -7.98 1.07 -23.97
C ARG A 63 -6.59 0.51 -24.27
N ARG A 64 -6.54 -0.51 -25.13
CA ARG A 64 -5.32 -1.21 -25.56
C ARG A 64 -4.30 -0.30 -26.27
N GLU A 65 -4.77 0.78 -26.89
CA GLU A 65 -3.92 1.80 -27.55
C GLU A 65 -3.07 2.61 -26.56
N VAL A 66 -3.58 2.82 -25.34
CA VAL A 66 -2.87 3.56 -24.27
C VAL A 66 -1.94 2.62 -23.50
N PHE A 67 -2.26 1.33 -23.50
CA PHE A 67 -1.68 0.32 -22.64
C PHE A 67 -0.90 -0.72 -23.45
N SER A 68 0.33 -0.36 -23.85
CA SER A 68 1.32 -1.26 -24.46
C SER A 68 2.28 -1.81 -23.40
N GLU A 69 2.99 -2.90 -23.70
CA GLU A 69 3.97 -3.52 -22.78
C GLU A 69 5.03 -2.55 -22.25
N GLU A 70 5.44 -1.59 -23.08
CA GLU A 70 6.43 -0.59 -22.70
C GLU A 70 5.84 0.59 -21.92
N ASN A 71 4.55 0.90 -22.12
CA ASN A 71 3.90 2.04 -21.48
C ASN A 71 3.42 1.72 -20.06
N TRP A 72 2.90 0.52 -19.82
CA TRP A 72 2.43 0.17 -18.47
C TRP A 72 3.58 0.12 -17.47
N LYS A 73 4.75 -0.38 -17.89
CA LYS A 73 5.96 -0.40 -17.06
C LYS A 73 6.38 1.00 -16.66
N LYS A 74 6.23 2.00 -17.55
CA LYS A 74 6.49 3.41 -17.22
C LYS A 74 5.48 3.95 -16.19
N ILE A 75 4.19 3.62 -16.33
CA ILE A 75 3.16 4.05 -15.37
C ILE A 75 3.44 3.47 -13.97
N ILE A 76 3.92 2.22 -13.91
CA ILE A 76 4.22 1.52 -12.66
C ILE A 76 5.56 1.95 -12.04
N LEU A 77 6.57 2.26 -12.85
CA LEU A 77 7.88 2.70 -12.35
C LEU A 77 7.92 4.18 -11.96
N PHE A 78 7.05 5.03 -12.54
CA PHE A 78 7.05 6.49 -12.34
C PHE A 78 5.77 7.05 -11.69
N GLY A 79 4.82 6.19 -11.31
CA GLY A 79 3.53 6.57 -10.71
C GLY A 79 3.45 6.47 -9.20
#